data_AF-A0A9N9TWU7-F1
#
_entry.id   AF-A0A9N9TWU7-F1
#
_cell.length_a   1.000
_cell.length_b   1.000
_cell.length_c   1.000
_cell.angle_alpha   90.00
_cell.angle_beta   90.00
_cell.angle_gamma   90.00
#
_symmetry.space_group_name_H-M   'P 1'
#
loop_
_entity.id
_entity.type
_entity.pdbx_description
1 polymer ?
#
loop_
_entity_poly.entity_id
_entity_poly.type
_entity_poly.pdbx_seq_one_letter_code
_entity_poly.pdbx_strand_id
1 'polypeptide(L)'
;MSRSSFESSFSQYVSGHRRFGSSDSVANLSVHSRSRTLSFRSRNSARGSGSSTTGKPGLSFSSLRGTVQPELSRKLFKLIKSENNLVSAHEAAGRERVSIAQQLSEWGEHTGDDAINDISDKIGVILSEMGEQEDTYAHALDDSRGILKTIRNTEKSVQPSRDGKSKVADEIQKLKLKEPESPRLVVLEQELIRAEAENLVAEAQLTNITRQKLKEAYAAEFAATIERAEKQIILAKHGRRLLTLLDDSPVVPGDVRVAYSDAAQARQILNDAEDDLRDWQPEPEGGFATPPMQSPTSASVKGKSKESEVGDAESVQTETRAPAIAESSRTTEVAG
;
A
#
# COMPACT_ATOMS: atom_id res chain seq x y z
N MET A 1 29.74 36.86 32.03
CA MET A 1 30.47 37.22 30.79
C MET A 1 30.30 36.09 29.80
N SER A 2 29.91 36.45 28.57
CA SER A 2 29.95 35.69 27.29
C SER A 2 29.16 34.37 27.23
N ARG A 3 27.97 34.22 26.60
CA ARG A 3 27.47 34.50 25.23
C ARG A 3 28.19 33.80 24.06
N SER A 4 27.34 33.16 23.24
CA SER A 4 27.45 32.75 21.82
C SER A 4 28.14 31.39 21.56
N SER A 5 27.72 30.51 20.63
CA SER A 5 26.81 30.59 19.47
C SER A 5 26.42 29.16 19.06
N PHE A 6 25.18 28.90 18.64
CA PHE A 6 24.91 28.15 17.40
C PHE A 6 23.43 28.33 17.01
N GLU A 7 23.21 29.14 15.98
CA GLU A 7 21.94 29.32 15.30
C GLU A 7 22.26 29.34 13.80
N SER A 8 21.28 28.93 13.00
CA SER A 8 21.22 28.97 11.52
C SER A 8 21.38 27.61 10.83
N SER A 9 20.24 27.07 10.38
CA SER A 9 20.03 26.80 8.95
C SER A 9 18.59 26.36 8.69
N PHE A 10 17.67 27.32 8.47
CA PHE A 10 16.49 27.09 7.63
C PHE A 10 15.92 28.42 7.13
N SER A 11 16.41 28.91 5.99
CA SER A 11 15.63 29.70 5.03
C SER A 11 16.54 30.13 3.88
N GLN A 12 16.16 29.74 2.66
CA GLN A 12 16.25 30.55 1.44
C GLN A 12 15.82 29.71 0.24
N TYR A 13 14.66 30.01 -0.33
CA TYR A 13 14.51 30.19 -1.78
C TYR A 13 13.35 31.14 -2.05
N VAL A 14 13.62 32.13 -2.91
CA VAL A 14 12.86 33.37 -3.08
C VAL A 14 12.18 33.39 -4.45
N SER A 15 10.93 33.87 -4.43
CA SER A 15 10.19 34.63 -5.45
C SER A 15 9.76 34.01 -6.79
N GLY A 16 8.44 34.08 -6.99
CA GLY A 16 7.78 34.22 -8.29
C GLY A 16 6.38 34.83 -8.13
N HIS A 17 6.30 36.17 -8.13
CA HIS A 17 5.04 36.93 -8.15
C HIS A 17 4.19 36.65 -9.40
N ARG A 18 2.87 36.45 -9.22
CA ARG A 18 1.84 36.93 -10.17
C ARG A 18 0.62 37.46 -9.43
N ARG A 19 0.21 38.69 -9.79
CA ARG A 19 -0.98 39.41 -9.32
C ARG A 19 -2.18 39.19 -10.27
N PHE A 20 -3.36 39.50 -9.71
CA PHE A 20 -4.72 39.70 -10.29
C PHE A 20 -5.59 38.44 -10.46
N GLY A 21 -6.87 38.43 -10.07
CA GLY A 21 -7.76 39.53 -9.68
C GLY A 21 -9.02 39.07 -8.93
N SER A 22 -9.69 40.07 -8.34
CA SER A 22 -10.88 40.01 -7.48
C SER A 22 -12.19 39.84 -8.26
N SER A 23 -13.16 39.06 -7.72
CA SER A 23 -14.56 39.48 -7.55
C SER A 23 -15.44 38.38 -6.93
N ASP A 24 -15.86 38.61 -5.68
CA ASP A 24 -17.22 38.53 -5.14
C ASP A 24 -18.31 37.58 -5.71
N SER A 25 -18.76 36.69 -4.82
CA SER A 25 -20.12 36.65 -4.21
C SER A 25 -21.22 35.69 -4.72
N VAL A 26 -21.67 34.91 -3.72
CA VAL A 26 -23.02 34.43 -3.32
C VAL A 26 -23.76 33.25 -3.98
N ALA A 27 -23.90 32.20 -3.14
CA ALA A 27 -25.08 31.40 -2.79
C ALA A 27 -25.89 30.64 -3.88
N ASN A 28 -26.08 29.32 -3.72
CA ASN A 28 -27.18 28.71 -2.97
C ASN A 28 -27.21 27.16 -3.11
N LEU A 29 -27.70 26.47 -2.08
CA LEU A 29 -27.84 25.02 -1.97
C LEU A 29 -29.06 24.48 -2.75
N SER A 30 -28.93 23.31 -3.38
CA SER A 30 -29.93 22.21 -3.27
C SER A 30 -29.46 20.91 -3.94
N VAL A 31 -29.52 19.83 -3.17
CA VAL A 31 -29.43 18.42 -3.60
C VAL A 31 -30.67 18.04 -4.42
N HIS A 32 -30.53 17.23 -5.48
CA HIS A 32 -31.33 16.02 -5.76
C HIS A 32 -30.87 15.27 -7.03
N SER A 33 -30.81 13.95 -6.88
CA SER A 33 -30.47 12.89 -7.84
C SER A 33 -31.40 12.82 -9.07
N ARG A 34 -30.83 12.55 -10.26
CA ARG A 34 -31.14 11.36 -11.09
C ARG A 34 -30.47 11.39 -12.47
N SER A 35 -30.07 10.19 -12.89
CA SER A 35 -29.40 9.79 -14.13
C SER A 35 -30.32 9.82 -15.35
N ARG A 36 -29.85 10.33 -16.51
CA ARG A 36 -29.84 9.63 -17.82
C ARG A 36 -29.42 10.51 -19.02
N THR A 37 -28.78 9.80 -19.97
CA THR A 37 -28.78 9.95 -21.44
C THR A 37 -27.95 11.05 -22.13
N LEU A 38 -26.84 10.56 -22.71
CA LEU A 38 -26.29 10.86 -24.02
C LEU A 38 -27.14 11.79 -24.90
N SER A 39 -26.60 12.96 -25.25
CA SER A 39 -27.10 13.75 -26.38
C SER A 39 -25.95 14.10 -27.34
N PHE A 40 -25.99 13.48 -28.51
CA PHE A 40 -25.27 13.94 -29.69
C PHE A 40 -26.02 15.16 -30.23
N ARG A 41 -25.42 16.35 -30.14
CA ARG A 41 -25.90 17.53 -30.86
C ARG A 41 -24.91 17.90 -31.95
N SER A 42 -25.29 17.50 -33.16
CA SER A 42 -24.88 18.10 -34.44
C SER A 42 -24.99 19.63 -34.37
N ARG A 43 -23.92 20.32 -34.74
CA ARG A 43 -23.99 21.74 -35.13
C ARG A 43 -23.14 21.96 -36.37
N ASN A 44 -23.87 22.18 -37.46
CA ASN A 44 -23.39 22.64 -38.75
C ASN A 44 -23.05 24.14 -38.67
N SER A 45 -21.81 24.54 -38.96
CA SER A 45 -21.50 25.89 -39.44
C SER A 45 -20.38 25.84 -40.46
N ALA A 46 -20.69 26.38 -41.64
CA ALA A 46 -19.85 26.37 -42.81
C ALA A 46 -18.80 27.51 -42.82
N ARG A 47 -17.78 27.27 -43.66
CA ARG A 47 -16.85 28.19 -44.35
C ARG A 47 -15.47 28.44 -43.72
N GLY A 48 -14.48 27.78 -44.34
CA GLY A 48 -13.06 28.13 -44.35
C GLY A 48 -12.30 27.20 -45.30
N SER A 49 -11.88 27.72 -46.45
CA SER A 49 -11.22 27.02 -47.56
C SER A 49 -9.77 26.63 -47.23
N GLY A 50 -9.33 25.43 -47.63
CA GLY A 50 -7.93 24.99 -47.54
C GLY A 50 -7.74 23.58 -48.12
N SER A 51 -7.11 23.50 -49.28
CA SER A 51 -6.79 22.29 -50.05
C SER A 51 -5.78 21.38 -49.33
N SER A 52 -6.04 20.07 -49.28
CA SER A 52 -5.13 18.99 -49.74
C SER A 52 -5.38 17.63 -49.07
N THR A 53 -5.35 16.57 -49.90
CA THR A 53 -4.95 15.19 -49.60
C THR A 53 -5.77 14.32 -48.64
N THR A 54 -6.53 13.39 -49.24
CA THR A 54 -6.53 11.94 -48.96
C THR A 54 -6.29 11.48 -47.51
N GLY A 55 -7.37 11.07 -46.84
CA GLY A 55 -7.27 10.28 -45.62
C GLY A 55 -8.62 10.13 -44.92
N LYS A 56 -9.44 9.16 -45.38
CA LYS A 56 -10.60 8.72 -44.60
C LYS A 56 -10.12 8.32 -43.20
N PRO A 57 -10.74 8.79 -42.09
CA PRO A 57 -10.43 8.24 -40.78
C PRO A 57 -11.05 6.84 -40.73
N GLY A 58 -10.27 5.85 -41.16
CA GLY A 58 -10.59 4.45 -40.94
C GLY A 58 -10.77 4.24 -39.45
N LEU A 59 -11.93 3.71 -39.06
CA LEU A 59 -12.13 3.12 -37.75
C LEU A 59 -11.05 2.07 -37.56
N SER A 60 -10.02 2.43 -36.80
CA SER A 60 -8.89 1.55 -36.51
C SER A 60 -9.39 0.35 -35.71
N PHE A 61 -9.50 -0.79 -36.39
CA PHE A 61 -9.72 -2.10 -35.79
C PHE A 61 -8.59 -2.51 -34.81
N SER A 62 -7.55 -1.70 -34.65
CA SER A 62 -6.50 -1.90 -33.63
C SER A 62 -7.01 -1.74 -32.20
N SER A 63 -8.18 -1.13 -31.97
CA SER A 63 -8.83 -1.08 -30.65
C SER A 63 -9.60 -2.37 -30.29
N LEU A 64 -9.88 -3.24 -31.27
CA LEU A 64 -10.49 -4.57 -31.04
C LEU A 64 -9.46 -5.65 -30.72
N ARG A 65 -8.16 -5.34 -30.80
CA ARG A 65 -7.10 -6.12 -30.12
C ARG A 65 -6.90 -5.62 -28.69
N GLY A 66 -7.98 -5.17 -28.04
CA GLY A 66 -8.03 -4.98 -26.60
C GLY A 66 -7.74 -6.31 -25.94
N THR A 67 -6.45 -6.53 -25.68
CA THR A 67 -5.88 -7.48 -24.73
C THR A 67 -6.86 -8.54 -24.27
N VAL A 68 -6.75 -9.74 -24.83
CA VAL A 68 -7.26 -10.96 -24.20
C VAL A 68 -6.42 -11.20 -22.95
N GLN A 69 -6.48 -10.26 -22.00
CA GLN A 69 -6.06 -10.52 -20.64
C GLN A 69 -7.08 -11.50 -20.08
N PRO A 70 -6.64 -12.48 -19.30
CA PRO A 70 -7.52 -13.38 -18.57
C PRO A 70 -8.50 -12.57 -17.72
N GLU A 71 -9.78 -12.98 -17.70
CA GLU A 71 -10.86 -12.28 -16.97
C GLU A 71 -10.51 -11.97 -15.52
N LEU A 72 -9.86 -12.91 -14.82
CA LEU A 72 -9.49 -12.78 -13.42
C LEU A 72 -8.39 -11.71 -13.23
N SER A 73 -7.35 -11.72 -14.07
CA SER A 73 -6.30 -10.68 -14.07
C SER A 73 -6.83 -9.28 -14.38
N ARG A 74 -7.89 -9.15 -15.19
CA ARG A 74 -8.54 -7.85 -15.45
C ARG A 74 -9.27 -7.31 -14.22
N LYS A 75 -9.88 -8.17 -13.41
CA LYS A 75 -10.54 -7.75 -12.17
C LYS A 75 -9.52 -7.24 -11.16
N LEU A 76 -8.43 -7.98 -10.94
CA LEU A 76 -7.37 -7.57 -10.02
C LEU A 76 -6.63 -6.32 -10.54
N PHE A 77 -6.43 -6.19 -11.85
CA PHE A 77 -5.89 -4.97 -12.44
C PHE A 77 -6.77 -3.74 -12.17
N LYS A 78 -8.10 -3.88 -12.26
CA LYS A 78 -9.03 -2.79 -11.92
C LYS A 78 -8.91 -2.41 -10.44
N LEU A 79 -8.82 -3.38 -9.53
CA LEU A 79 -8.61 -3.14 -8.11
C LEU A 79 -7.33 -2.33 -7.85
N ILE A 80 -6.18 -2.80 -8.37
CA ILE A 80 -4.88 -2.12 -8.25
C ILE A 80 -4.92 -0.69 -8.83
N LYS A 81 -5.73 -0.46 -9.87
CA LYS A 81 -5.91 0.88 -10.44
C LYS A 81 -6.73 1.77 -9.50
N SER A 82 -7.79 1.25 -8.90
CA SER A 82 -8.60 1.98 -7.92
C SER A 82 -7.78 2.34 -6.68
N GLU A 83 -6.95 1.45 -6.17
CA GLU A 83 -6.04 1.74 -5.04
C GLU A 83 -5.04 2.84 -5.38
N ASN A 84 -4.54 2.91 -6.62
CA ASN A 84 -3.69 4.02 -7.03
C ASN A 84 -4.42 5.37 -6.93
N ASN A 85 -5.71 5.41 -7.25
CA ASN A 85 -6.49 6.63 -7.09
C ASN A 85 -6.69 6.98 -5.61
N LEU A 86 -6.80 5.97 -4.74
CA LEU A 86 -6.88 6.15 -3.29
C LEU A 86 -5.58 6.73 -2.74
N VAL A 87 -4.42 6.18 -3.12
CA VAL A 87 -3.09 6.72 -2.77
C VAL A 87 -3.00 8.20 -3.15
N SER A 88 -3.28 8.54 -4.42
CA SER A 88 -3.25 9.93 -4.87
C SER A 88 -4.24 10.85 -4.15
N ALA A 89 -5.38 10.33 -3.70
CA ALA A 89 -6.34 11.10 -2.91
C ALA A 89 -5.81 11.42 -1.51
N HIS A 90 -5.12 10.47 -0.86
CA HIS A 90 -4.48 10.70 0.43
C HIS A 90 -3.28 11.65 0.35
N GLU A 91 -2.42 11.50 -0.67
CA GLU A 91 -1.34 12.46 -0.95
C GLU A 91 -1.89 13.89 -1.17
N ALA A 92 -2.99 14.01 -1.92
CA ALA A 92 -3.65 15.30 -2.12
C ALA A 92 -4.23 15.85 -0.82
N ALA A 93 -4.91 15.02 -0.03
CA ALA A 93 -5.47 15.42 1.25
C ALA A 93 -4.38 15.93 2.22
N GLY A 94 -3.22 15.25 2.28
CA GLY A 94 -2.07 15.69 3.08
C GLY A 94 -1.57 17.08 2.66
N ARG A 95 -1.35 17.30 1.36
CA ARG A 95 -0.93 18.61 0.83
C ARG A 95 -1.93 19.72 1.11
N GLU A 96 -3.22 19.46 0.89
CA GLU A 96 -4.28 20.43 1.17
C GLU A 96 -4.35 20.76 2.67
N ARG A 97 -4.14 19.77 3.54
CA ARG A 97 -4.11 19.97 5.00
C ARG A 97 -2.99 20.92 5.43
N VAL A 98 -1.78 20.75 4.87
CA VAL A 98 -0.63 21.65 5.13
C VAL A 98 -0.89 23.06 4.58
N SER A 99 -1.49 23.17 3.38
CA SER A 99 -1.90 24.46 2.82
C SER A 99 -2.90 25.19 3.71
N ILE A 100 -3.91 24.48 4.21
CA ILE A 100 -4.90 25.02 5.16
C ILE A 100 -4.23 25.46 6.47
N ALA A 101 -3.25 24.69 6.97
CA ALA A 101 -2.49 25.04 8.16
C ALA A 101 -1.77 26.38 8.00
N GLN A 102 -1.08 26.59 6.88
CA GLN A 102 -0.39 27.84 6.58
C GLN A 102 -1.37 29.02 6.47
N GLN A 103 -2.49 28.84 5.78
CA GLN A 103 -3.53 29.87 5.64
C GLN A 103 -4.15 30.25 6.98
N LEU A 104 -4.30 29.28 7.90
CA LEU A 104 -4.83 29.51 9.24
C LEU A 104 -3.88 30.39 10.06
N SER A 105 -2.58 30.07 10.08
CA SER A 105 -1.57 30.89 10.78
C SER A 105 -1.49 32.30 10.18
N GLU A 106 -1.47 32.42 8.85
CA GLU A 106 -1.45 33.72 8.17
C GLU A 106 -2.69 34.55 8.51
N TRP A 107 -3.88 33.96 8.48
CA TRP A 107 -5.11 34.65 8.87
C TRP A 107 -5.06 35.11 10.33
N GLY A 108 -4.56 34.28 11.23
CA GLY A 108 -4.41 34.58 12.66
C GLY A 108 -3.60 35.83 12.93
N GLU A 109 -2.46 36.00 12.26
CA GLU A 109 -1.59 37.17 12.37
C GLU A 109 -2.33 38.48 12.02
N HIS A 110 -3.23 38.43 11.03
CA HIS A 110 -3.98 39.60 10.56
C HIS A 110 -5.17 39.99 11.45
N THR A 111 -5.51 39.19 12.46
CA THR A 111 -6.64 39.48 13.36
C THR A 111 -6.35 40.63 14.33
N GLY A 112 -5.07 40.87 14.64
CA GLY A 112 -4.67 41.83 15.67
C GLY A 112 -5.01 41.41 17.11
N ASP A 113 -5.41 40.15 17.30
CA ASP A 113 -5.65 39.53 18.61
C ASP A 113 -4.51 38.54 18.91
N ASP A 114 -3.73 38.83 19.96
CA ASP A 114 -2.56 38.04 20.34
C ASP A 114 -2.91 36.57 20.67
N ALA A 115 -4.08 36.32 21.26
CA ALA A 115 -4.53 34.97 21.60
C ALA A 115 -4.92 34.21 20.33
N ILE A 116 -5.66 34.85 19.41
CA ILE A 116 -6.04 34.21 18.14
C ILE A 116 -4.80 33.93 17.30
N ASN A 117 -3.86 34.88 17.22
CA ASN A 117 -2.61 34.71 16.51
C ASN A 117 -1.82 33.50 17.04
N ASP A 118 -1.54 33.45 18.35
CA ASP A 118 -0.74 32.34 18.91
C ASP A 118 -1.45 30.99 18.78
N ILE A 119 -2.75 30.91 19.11
CA ILE A 119 -3.49 29.64 19.06
C ILE A 119 -3.68 29.14 17.63
N SER A 120 -3.98 30.02 16.67
CA SER A 120 -4.09 29.62 15.26
C SER A 120 -2.76 29.14 14.70
N ASP A 121 -1.63 29.75 15.08
CA ASP A 121 -0.30 29.29 14.72
C ASP A 121 -0.01 27.88 15.25
N LYS A 122 -0.28 27.61 16.54
CA LYS A 122 -0.08 26.27 17.12
C LYS A 122 -1.04 25.23 16.54
N ILE A 123 -2.28 25.60 16.23
CA ILE A 123 -3.20 24.71 15.50
C ILE A 123 -2.64 24.42 14.10
N GLY A 124 -2.06 25.41 13.43
CA GLY A 124 -1.34 25.23 12.17
C GLY A 124 -0.28 24.14 12.27
N VAL A 125 0.55 24.15 13.31
CA VAL A 125 1.55 23.08 13.54
C VAL A 125 0.90 21.70 13.64
N ILE A 126 -0.16 21.55 14.45
CA ILE A 126 -0.90 20.27 14.58
C ILE A 126 -1.50 19.83 13.24
N LEU A 127 -2.08 20.75 12.47
CA LEU A 127 -2.69 20.45 11.17
C LEU A 127 -1.63 20.02 10.14
N SER A 128 -0.46 20.67 10.13
CA SER A 128 0.66 20.30 9.26
C SER A 128 1.15 18.88 9.56
N GLU A 129 1.35 18.55 10.83
CA GLU A 129 1.75 17.19 11.25
C GLU A 129 0.70 16.14 10.84
N MET A 130 -0.61 16.44 10.97
CA MET A 130 -1.66 15.56 10.45
C MET A 130 -1.56 15.37 8.92
N GLY A 131 -1.10 16.38 8.19
CA GLY A 131 -0.87 16.31 6.75
C GLY A 131 0.34 15.43 6.39
N GLU A 132 1.43 15.51 7.14
CA GLU A 132 2.62 14.66 6.97
C GLU A 132 2.33 13.19 7.28
N GLN A 133 1.51 12.91 8.29
CA GLN A 133 1.03 11.55 8.59
C GLN A 133 0.19 10.96 7.45
N GLU A 134 -0.56 11.80 6.73
CA GLU A 134 -1.36 11.37 5.58
C GLU A 134 -0.48 10.95 4.39
N ASP A 135 0.64 11.63 4.16
CA ASP A 135 1.63 11.29 3.15
C ASP A 135 2.32 9.94 3.47
N THR A 136 2.72 9.75 4.73
CA THR A 136 3.27 8.48 5.22
C THR A 136 2.28 7.33 5.03
N TYR A 137 0.99 7.55 5.33
CA TYR A 137 -0.04 6.55 5.10
C TYR A 137 -0.26 6.24 3.61
N ALA A 138 -0.22 7.26 2.74
CA ALA A 138 -0.32 7.06 1.30
C ALA A 138 0.81 6.18 0.76
N HIS A 139 2.03 6.34 1.27
CA HIS A 139 3.15 5.45 0.96
C HIS A 139 2.89 3.99 1.40
N ALA A 140 2.41 3.78 2.62
CA ALA A 140 2.07 2.44 3.10
C ALA A 140 0.95 1.77 2.28
N LEU A 141 -0.03 2.55 1.80
CA LEU A 141 -1.05 2.05 0.87
C LEU A 141 -0.44 1.63 -0.48
N ASP A 142 0.56 2.35 -1.02
CA ASP A 142 1.22 1.92 -2.27
C ASP A 142 2.09 0.66 -2.07
N ASP A 143 2.65 0.45 -0.88
CA ASP A 143 3.36 -0.77 -0.52
C ASP A 143 2.41 -1.99 -0.50
N SER A 144 1.25 -1.88 0.18
CA SER A 144 0.18 -2.90 0.15
C SER A 144 -0.25 -3.21 -1.29
N ARG A 145 -0.47 -2.17 -2.08
CA ARG A 145 -0.78 -2.28 -3.51
C ARG A 145 0.34 -2.97 -4.30
N GLY A 146 1.59 -2.75 -3.94
CA GLY A 146 2.77 -3.44 -4.47
C GLY A 146 2.68 -4.96 -4.31
N ILE A 147 2.20 -5.42 -3.16
CA ILE A 147 1.98 -6.84 -2.87
C ILE A 147 0.87 -7.41 -3.78
N LEU A 148 -0.23 -6.67 -3.99
CA LEU A 148 -1.30 -7.08 -4.91
C LEU A 148 -0.86 -7.17 -6.38
N LYS A 149 0.07 -6.30 -6.82
CA LYS A 149 0.70 -6.43 -8.15
C LYS A 149 1.42 -7.77 -8.32
N THR A 150 1.98 -8.32 -7.25
CA THR A 150 2.64 -9.63 -7.26
C THR A 150 1.64 -10.74 -7.57
N ILE A 151 0.48 -10.75 -6.92
CA ILE A 151 -0.61 -11.72 -7.19
C ILE A 151 -1.01 -11.67 -8.68
N ARG A 152 -1.25 -10.47 -9.22
CA ARG A 152 -1.59 -10.28 -10.64
C ARG A 152 -0.50 -10.81 -11.57
N ASN A 153 0.78 -10.58 -11.24
CA ASN A 153 1.90 -11.05 -12.06
C ASN A 153 1.99 -12.58 -12.05
N THR A 154 1.81 -13.21 -10.89
CA THR A 154 1.74 -14.67 -10.77
C THR A 154 0.58 -15.22 -11.60
N GLU A 155 -0.60 -14.63 -11.50
CA GLU A 155 -1.76 -15.06 -12.29
C GLU A 155 -1.51 -14.96 -13.80
N LYS A 156 -0.85 -13.88 -14.24
CA LYS A 156 -0.43 -13.71 -15.64
C LYS A 156 0.56 -14.79 -16.07
N SER A 157 1.48 -15.19 -15.19
CA SER A 157 2.48 -16.23 -15.48
C SER A 157 1.91 -17.65 -15.60
N VAL A 158 0.71 -17.90 -15.05
CA VAL A 158 0.02 -19.20 -15.10
C VAL A 158 -0.78 -19.38 -16.40
N GLN A 159 -1.10 -18.30 -17.11
CA GLN A 159 -1.91 -18.36 -18.34
C GLN A 159 -1.33 -19.22 -19.46
N PRO A 160 -0.01 -19.21 -19.74
CA PRO A 160 0.56 -20.08 -20.76
C PRO A 160 0.28 -21.57 -20.49
N SER A 161 0.23 -21.98 -19.22
CA SER A 161 -0.10 -23.36 -18.84
C SER A 161 -1.58 -23.68 -19.11
N ARG A 162 -2.49 -22.77 -18.77
CA ARG A 162 -3.93 -22.88 -19.08
C ARG A 162 -4.18 -22.97 -20.59
N ASP A 163 -3.55 -22.06 -21.35
CA ASP A 163 -3.66 -21.98 -22.80
C ASP A 163 -3.06 -23.23 -23.47
N GLY A 164 -1.92 -23.73 -22.97
CA GLY A 164 -1.30 -24.96 -23.44
C GLY A 164 -2.22 -26.16 -23.30
N LYS A 165 -2.80 -26.35 -22.11
CA LYS A 165 -3.78 -27.42 -21.85
C LYS A 165 -5.00 -27.33 -22.78
N SER A 166 -5.57 -26.13 -22.96
CA SER A 166 -6.73 -25.91 -23.83
C SER A 166 -6.40 -26.23 -25.29
N LYS A 167 -5.23 -25.79 -25.79
CA LYS A 167 -4.81 -26.04 -27.18
C LYS A 167 -4.68 -27.52 -27.48
N VAL A 168 -4.03 -28.29 -26.61
CA VAL A 168 -3.88 -29.75 -26.82
C VAL A 168 -5.25 -30.44 -26.79
N ALA A 169 -6.15 -30.03 -25.88
CA ALA A 169 -7.51 -30.56 -25.85
C ALA A 169 -8.31 -30.25 -27.13
N ASP A 170 -8.20 -29.04 -27.66
CA ASP A 170 -8.84 -28.64 -28.92
C ASP A 170 -8.28 -29.40 -30.14
N GLU A 171 -6.96 -29.64 -30.16
CA GLU A 171 -6.30 -30.46 -31.18
C GLU A 171 -6.79 -31.91 -31.16
N ILE A 172 -6.96 -32.49 -29.97
CA ILE A 172 -7.54 -33.84 -29.80
C ILE A 172 -8.97 -33.88 -30.34
N GLN A 173 -9.82 -32.91 -29.97
CA GLN A 173 -11.21 -32.87 -30.44
C GLN A 173 -11.28 -32.73 -31.96
N LYS A 174 -10.46 -31.84 -32.54
CA LYS A 174 -10.39 -31.63 -33.98
C LYS A 174 -9.91 -32.88 -34.72
N LEU A 175 -8.92 -33.60 -34.16
CA LEU A 175 -8.42 -34.83 -34.76
C LEU A 175 -9.44 -35.96 -34.65
N LYS A 176 -10.11 -36.10 -33.49
CA LYS A 176 -11.21 -37.07 -33.28
C LYS A 176 -12.35 -36.90 -34.27
N LEU A 177 -12.70 -35.67 -34.64
CA LEU A 177 -13.75 -35.38 -35.61
C LEU A 177 -13.35 -35.70 -37.07
N LYS A 178 -12.06 -35.58 -37.41
CA LYS A 178 -11.58 -35.76 -38.79
C LYS A 178 -11.07 -37.17 -39.07
N GLU A 179 -10.29 -37.72 -38.16
CA GLU A 179 -9.53 -38.96 -38.31
C GLU A 179 -9.52 -39.73 -36.98
N PRO A 180 -10.62 -40.43 -36.63
CA PRO A 180 -10.76 -41.09 -35.33
C PRO A 180 -9.76 -42.24 -35.10
N GLU A 181 -9.25 -42.85 -36.17
CA GLU A 181 -8.31 -43.98 -36.12
C GLU A 181 -6.83 -43.53 -36.20
N SER A 182 -6.55 -42.22 -36.12
CA SER A 182 -5.19 -41.70 -36.29
C SER A 182 -4.27 -42.11 -35.12
N PRO A 183 -3.09 -42.71 -35.36
CA PRO A 183 -2.15 -43.07 -34.30
C PRO A 183 -1.57 -41.85 -33.55
N ARG A 184 -1.68 -40.66 -34.16
CA ARG A 184 -1.28 -39.38 -33.54
C ARG A 184 -2.16 -39.01 -32.33
N LEU A 185 -3.35 -39.58 -32.24
CA LEU A 185 -4.29 -39.35 -31.14
C LEU A 185 -3.71 -39.83 -29.80
N VAL A 186 -3.02 -40.99 -29.78
CA VAL A 186 -2.37 -41.52 -28.57
C VAL A 186 -1.26 -40.59 -28.07
N VAL A 187 -0.50 -39.99 -28.99
CA VAL A 187 0.57 -39.04 -28.65
C VAL A 187 -0.01 -37.75 -28.05
N LEU A 188 -1.06 -37.20 -28.66
CA LEU A 188 -1.73 -36.00 -28.16
C LEU A 188 -2.41 -36.26 -26.81
N GLU A 189 -2.97 -37.44 -26.57
CA GLU A 189 -3.54 -37.81 -25.27
C GLU A 189 -2.47 -37.86 -24.18
N GLN A 190 -1.29 -38.41 -24.48
CA GLN A 190 -0.17 -38.38 -23.53
C GLN A 190 0.34 -36.95 -23.28
N GLU A 191 0.36 -36.11 -24.33
CA GLU A 191 0.69 -34.69 -24.21
C GLU A 191 -0.34 -33.94 -23.36
N LEU A 192 -1.63 -34.26 -23.49
CA LEU A 192 -2.69 -33.68 -22.67
C LEU A 192 -2.49 -34.04 -21.19
N ILE A 193 -2.20 -35.31 -20.87
CA ILE A 193 -1.93 -35.74 -19.48
C ILE A 193 -0.75 -34.95 -18.90
N ARG A 194 0.30 -34.73 -19.69
CA ARG A 194 1.44 -33.91 -19.29
C ARG A 194 1.03 -32.45 -19.03
N ALA A 195 0.30 -31.84 -19.98
CA ALA A 195 -0.17 -30.46 -19.85
C ALA A 195 -1.13 -30.27 -18.67
N GLU A 196 -1.96 -31.27 -18.36
CA GLU A 196 -2.84 -31.28 -17.19
C GLU A 196 -2.04 -31.31 -15.89
N ALA A 197 -1.02 -32.15 -15.80
CA ALA A 197 -0.15 -32.21 -14.62
C ALA A 197 0.59 -30.88 -14.39
N GLU A 198 1.16 -30.29 -15.44
CA GLU A 198 1.83 -28.98 -15.38
C GLU A 198 0.84 -27.88 -14.94
N ASN A 199 -0.38 -27.88 -15.48
CA ASN A 199 -1.42 -26.92 -15.09
C ASN A 199 -1.88 -27.11 -13.65
N LEU A 200 -2.01 -28.34 -13.15
CA LEU A 200 -2.35 -28.60 -11.74
C LEU A 200 -1.30 -28.02 -10.78
N VAL A 201 -0.02 -28.18 -11.09
CA VAL A 201 1.07 -27.60 -10.29
C VAL A 201 1.02 -26.08 -10.32
N ALA A 202 0.84 -25.48 -11.50
CA ALA A 202 0.77 -24.02 -11.66
C ALA A 202 -0.44 -23.40 -10.92
N GLU A 203 -1.61 -24.05 -10.96
CA GLU A 203 -2.81 -23.59 -10.23
C GLU A 203 -2.66 -23.72 -8.71
N ALA A 204 -2.02 -24.79 -8.24
CA ALA A 204 -1.72 -24.97 -6.82
C ALA A 204 -0.76 -23.87 -6.32
N GLN A 205 0.29 -23.56 -7.10
CA GLN A 205 1.21 -22.46 -6.80
C GLN A 205 0.51 -21.10 -6.79
N LEU A 206 -0.33 -20.82 -7.79
CA LEU A 206 -1.13 -19.60 -7.85
C LEU A 206 -1.99 -19.44 -6.60
N THR A 207 -2.67 -20.51 -6.19
CA THR A 207 -3.55 -20.52 -5.03
C THR A 207 -2.77 -20.23 -3.74
N ASN A 208 -1.62 -20.87 -3.55
CA ASN A 208 -0.78 -20.67 -2.37
C ASN A 208 -0.23 -19.24 -2.29
N ILE A 209 0.33 -18.74 -3.39
CA ILE A 209 0.86 -17.37 -3.47
C ILE A 209 -0.26 -16.35 -3.26
N THR A 210 -1.43 -16.55 -3.86
CA THR A 210 -2.57 -15.65 -3.71
C THR A 210 -3.01 -15.56 -2.25
N ARG A 211 -3.14 -16.69 -1.53
CA ARG A 211 -3.50 -16.66 -0.10
C ARG A 211 -2.45 -15.96 0.74
N GLN A 212 -1.17 -16.28 0.52
CA GLN A 212 -0.06 -15.69 1.26
C GLN A 212 -0.01 -14.18 1.06
N LYS A 213 -0.01 -13.73 -0.20
CA LYS A 213 0.16 -12.32 -0.55
C LYS A 213 -1.10 -11.49 -0.27
N LEU A 214 -2.29 -12.08 -0.33
CA LEU A 214 -3.51 -11.39 0.10
C LEU A 214 -3.48 -11.11 1.60
N LYS A 215 -3.08 -12.10 2.40
CA LYS A 215 -2.92 -11.91 3.85
C LYS A 215 -1.86 -10.85 4.16
N GLU A 216 -0.73 -10.89 3.47
CA GLU A 216 0.38 -9.93 3.63
C GLU A 216 -0.05 -8.50 3.26
N ALA A 217 -0.72 -8.31 2.12
CA ALA A 217 -1.17 -6.99 1.66
C ALA A 217 -2.11 -6.32 2.68
N TYR A 218 -3.16 -7.03 3.08
CA TYR A 218 -4.15 -6.46 4.00
C TYR A 218 -3.66 -6.39 5.45
N ALA A 219 -2.72 -7.24 5.86
CA ALA A 219 -2.04 -7.06 7.15
C ALA A 219 -1.25 -5.73 7.17
N ALA A 220 -0.50 -5.44 6.10
CA ALA A 220 0.24 -4.18 5.99
C ALA A 220 -0.69 -2.96 5.92
N GLU A 221 -1.75 -3.02 5.11
CA GLU A 221 -2.73 -1.93 5.01
C GLU A 221 -3.41 -1.65 6.35
N PHE A 222 -3.93 -2.68 7.02
CA PHE A 222 -4.63 -2.48 8.30
C PHE A 222 -3.69 -2.03 9.41
N ALA A 223 -2.44 -2.51 9.45
CA ALA A 223 -1.44 -1.99 10.38
C ALA A 223 -1.19 -0.49 10.16
N ALA A 224 -1.02 -0.06 8.91
CA ALA A 224 -0.86 1.34 8.56
C ALA A 224 -2.10 2.18 8.89
N THR A 225 -3.31 1.64 8.70
CA THR A 225 -4.56 2.32 9.07
C THR A 225 -4.67 2.52 10.58
N ILE A 226 -4.30 1.50 11.38
CA ILE A 226 -4.31 1.57 12.85
C ILE A 226 -3.32 2.65 13.31
N GLU A 227 -2.08 2.59 12.84
CA GLU A 227 -1.05 3.58 13.16
C GLU A 227 -1.52 5.01 12.84
N ARG A 228 -2.02 5.24 11.62
CA ARG A 228 -2.58 6.54 11.21
C ARG A 228 -3.67 7.01 12.16
N ALA A 229 -4.63 6.14 12.49
CA ALA A 229 -5.76 6.51 13.32
C ALA A 229 -5.32 6.89 14.74
N GLU A 230 -4.43 6.12 15.34
CA GLU A 230 -3.95 6.35 16.70
C GLU A 230 -3.13 7.65 16.80
N LYS A 231 -2.23 7.89 15.84
CA LYS A 231 -1.46 9.15 15.78
C LYS A 231 -2.35 10.37 15.53
N GLN A 232 -3.35 10.26 14.65
CA GLN A 232 -4.33 11.34 14.46
C GLN A 232 -5.18 11.60 15.72
N ILE A 233 -5.50 10.57 16.50
CA ILE A 233 -6.20 10.74 17.78
C ILE A 233 -5.35 11.53 18.78
N ILE A 234 -4.04 11.26 18.87
CA ILE A 234 -3.11 12.02 19.72
C ILE A 234 -3.12 13.50 19.32
N LEU A 235 -2.89 13.80 18.05
CA LEU A 235 -2.88 15.16 17.52
C LEU A 235 -4.20 15.89 17.74
N ALA A 236 -5.34 15.22 17.48
CA ALA A 236 -6.65 15.82 17.66
C ALA A 236 -6.94 16.14 19.15
N LYS A 237 -6.47 15.32 20.09
CA LYS A 237 -6.61 15.59 21.52
C LYS A 237 -5.82 16.84 21.93
N HIS A 238 -4.58 16.97 21.50
CA HIS A 238 -3.76 18.16 21.77
C HIS A 238 -4.27 19.41 21.06
N GLY A 239 -4.76 19.28 19.82
CA GLY A 239 -5.45 20.36 19.11
C GLY A 239 -6.68 20.87 19.88
N ARG A 240 -7.47 19.97 20.49
CA ARG A 240 -8.57 20.37 21.38
C ARG A 240 -8.08 21.03 22.68
N ARG A 241 -6.95 20.60 23.22
CA ARG A 241 -6.33 21.21 24.40
C ARG A 241 -5.88 22.65 24.12
N LEU A 242 -5.33 22.93 22.92
CA LEU A 242 -5.00 24.30 22.50
C LEU A 242 -6.23 25.21 22.55
N LEU A 243 -7.39 24.74 22.08
CA LEU A 243 -8.63 25.53 22.10
C LEU A 243 -9.10 25.91 23.51
N THR A 244 -8.69 25.16 24.54
CA THR A 244 -9.06 25.50 25.94
C THR A 244 -8.33 26.73 26.48
N LEU A 245 -7.29 27.21 25.79
CA LEU A 245 -6.56 28.42 26.13
C LEU A 245 -7.19 29.68 25.53
N LEU A 246 -8.21 29.54 24.68
CA LEU A 246 -8.89 30.66 24.06
C LEU A 246 -10.13 31.03 24.88
N ASP A 247 -10.12 32.24 25.46
CA ASP A 247 -11.29 32.80 26.14
C ASP A 247 -12.35 33.27 25.13
N ASP A 248 -13.50 32.58 25.15
CA ASP A 248 -14.66 32.86 24.31
C ASP A 248 -15.70 33.77 24.99
N SER A 249 -15.41 34.28 26.19
CA SER A 249 -16.28 35.19 26.91
C SER A 249 -16.57 36.45 26.08
N PRO A 250 -17.85 36.85 25.94
CA PRO A 250 -18.21 38.03 25.17
C PRO A 250 -17.71 39.30 25.90
N VAL A 251 -17.20 40.26 25.12
CA VAL A 251 -16.72 41.54 25.64
C VAL A 251 -17.76 42.62 25.39
N VAL A 252 -18.02 43.46 26.40
CA VAL A 252 -18.95 44.58 26.28
C VAL A 252 -18.34 45.65 25.37
N PRO A 253 -19.10 46.25 24.44
CA PRO A 253 -18.58 47.32 23.59
C PRO A 253 -17.97 48.47 24.41
N GLY A 254 -16.69 48.75 24.18
CA GLY A 254 -15.92 49.76 24.90
C GLY A 254 -14.94 49.20 25.92
N ASP A 255 -15.11 47.94 26.34
CA ASP A 255 -14.15 47.25 27.21
C ASP A 255 -13.01 46.62 26.39
N VAL A 256 -11.85 46.48 27.03
CA VAL A 256 -10.67 45.85 26.45
C VAL A 256 -10.65 44.37 26.88
N ARG A 257 -10.34 43.47 25.92
CA ARG A 257 -10.07 42.06 26.20
C ARG A 257 -8.96 41.90 27.25
N VAL A 258 -9.02 40.84 28.05
CA VAL A 258 -7.91 40.47 28.94
C VAL A 258 -6.67 40.16 28.10
N ALA A 259 -5.50 40.61 28.55
CA ALA A 259 -4.24 40.35 27.87
C ALA A 259 -3.92 38.84 27.86
N TYR A 260 -3.47 38.34 26.71
CA TYR A 260 -3.11 36.94 26.52
C TYR A 260 -1.84 36.57 27.29
N SER A 261 -1.90 35.53 28.13
CA SER A 261 -0.76 35.03 28.93
C SER A 261 -0.33 33.59 28.64
N ASP A 262 -1.10 32.86 27.83
CA ASP A 262 -1.01 31.39 27.81
C ASP A 262 -0.03 30.87 26.75
N ALA A 263 0.77 31.75 26.15
CA ALA A 263 1.72 31.40 25.10
C ALA A 263 2.73 30.31 25.53
N ALA A 264 3.16 30.33 26.80
CA ALA A 264 4.06 29.30 27.33
C ALA A 264 3.35 27.94 27.45
N GLN A 265 2.08 27.94 27.85
CA GLN A 265 1.28 26.73 27.95
C GLN A 265 0.94 26.16 26.57
N ALA A 266 0.63 27.02 25.58
CA ALA A 266 0.39 26.61 24.20
C ALA A 266 1.61 25.91 23.59
N ARG A 267 2.82 26.44 23.82
CA ARG A 267 4.07 25.77 23.43
C ARG A 267 4.27 24.43 24.13
N GLN A 268 3.98 24.35 25.43
CA GLN A 268 4.08 23.09 26.16
C GLN A 268 3.15 22.01 25.59
N ILE A 269 1.94 22.38 25.15
CA ILE A 269 1.01 21.43 24.51
C ILE A 269 1.60 20.83 23.22
N LEU A 270 2.37 21.61 22.44
CA LEU A 270 3.05 21.06 21.26
C LEU A 270 4.17 20.09 21.65
N ASN A 271 4.97 20.42 22.67
CA ASN A 271 6.01 19.52 23.17
C ASN A 271 5.40 18.21 23.67
N ASP A 272 4.29 18.29 24.42
CA ASP A 272 3.57 17.11 24.91
C ASP A 272 3.04 16.26 23.73
N ALA A 273 2.60 16.90 22.64
CA ALA A 273 2.16 16.20 21.42
C ALA A 273 3.32 15.50 20.70
N GLU A 274 4.48 16.14 20.61
CA GLU A 274 5.69 15.54 20.04
C GLU A 274 6.16 14.33 20.87
N ASP A 275 6.21 14.47 22.19
CA ASP A 275 6.59 13.39 23.09
C ASP A 275 5.60 12.22 23.01
N ASP A 276 4.29 12.46 23.03
CA ASP A 276 3.27 11.41 22.88
C ASP A 276 3.36 10.71 21.51
N LEU A 277 3.66 11.43 20.44
CA LEU A 277 3.87 10.84 19.11
C LEU A 277 5.16 10.02 19.04
N ARG A 278 6.23 10.47 19.70
CA ARG A 278 7.51 9.74 19.77
C ARG A 278 7.38 8.46 20.59
N ASP A 279 6.59 8.52 21.66
CA ASP A 279 6.39 7.41 22.58
C ASP A 279 5.33 6.41 22.08
N TRP A 280 4.56 6.77 21.05
CA TRP A 280 3.61 5.85 20.40
C TRP A 280 4.33 4.59 19.89
N GLN A 281 3.72 3.43 20.16
CA GLN A 281 4.17 2.14 19.67
C GLN A 281 2.97 1.31 19.23
N PRO A 282 3.14 0.43 18.21
CA PRO A 282 2.08 -0.49 17.82
C PRO A 282 1.70 -1.41 19.00
N GLU A 283 0.40 -1.59 19.23
CA GLU A 283 -0.09 -2.61 20.15
C GLU A 283 0.38 -4.01 19.69
N PRO A 284 0.85 -4.88 20.61
CA PRO A 284 1.31 -6.21 20.25
C PRO A 284 0.15 -7.03 19.65
N GLU A 285 0.40 -7.70 18.51
CA GLU A 285 -0.56 -8.54 17.74
C GLU A 285 -1.16 -9.75 18.51
N GLY A 286 -1.17 -9.75 19.84
CA GLY A 286 -1.69 -10.85 20.67
C GLY A 286 -3.22 -10.97 20.71
N GLY A 287 -3.97 -9.95 20.27
CA GLY A 287 -5.44 -9.91 20.42
C GLY A 287 -6.24 -10.64 19.33
N PHE A 288 -5.64 -10.90 18.16
CA PHE A 288 -6.35 -11.45 16.99
C PHE A 288 -5.86 -12.82 16.55
N ALA A 289 -5.01 -13.48 17.35
CA ALA A 289 -4.50 -14.81 17.05
C ALA A 289 -5.67 -15.82 16.97
N THR A 290 -5.99 -16.23 15.74
CA THR A 290 -6.88 -17.36 15.49
C THR A 290 -6.20 -18.62 16.05
N PRO A 291 -6.92 -19.45 16.83
CA PRO A 291 -6.35 -20.69 17.33
C PRO A 291 -5.83 -21.52 16.14
N PRO A 292 -4.66 -22.16 16.25
CA PRO A 292 -4.21 -23.08 15.21
C PRO A 292 -5.25 -24.19 15.08
N MET A 293 -5.94 -24.21 13.95
CA MET A 293 -6.91 -25.25 13.60
C MET A 293 -6.14 -26.57 13.54
N GLN A 294 -6.32 -27.40 14.56
CA GLN A 294 -5.69 -28.72 14.62
C GLN A 294 -6.21 -29.56 13.45
N SER A 295 -5.29 -29.96 12.57
CA SER A 295 -5.54 -30.98 11.56
C SER A 295 -6.01 -32.26 12.27
N PRO A 296 -7.14 -32.90 11.88
CA PRO A 296 -7.50 -34.19 12.44
C PRO A 296 -6.48 -35.22 11.93
N THR A 297 -5.60 -35.64 12.83
CA THR A 297 -4.75 -36.81 12.59
C THR A 297 -5.62 -38.05 12.55
N SER A 298 -5.41 -38.84 11.51
CA SER A 298 -6.02 -40.12 11.24
C SER A 298 -5.85 -41.07 12.42
N ALA A 299 -6.96 -41.43 13.07
CA ALA A 299 -7.03 -42.54 14.00
C ALA A 299 -6.81 -43.86 13.22
N SER A 300 -5.54 -44.28 13.13
CA SER A 300 -5.17 -45.61 12.68
C SER A 300 -5.44 -46.60 13.81
N VAL A 301 -6.46 -47.44 13.59
CA VAL A 301 -6.77 -48.64 14.36
C VAL A 301 -5.52 -49.50 14.48
N LYS A 302 -5.05 -49.78 15.70
CA LYS A 302 -4.09 -50.86 15.92
C LYS A 302 -4.56 -51.78 17.05
N GLY A 303 -4.97 -52.96 16.60
CA GLY A 303 -5.37 -54.09 17.42
C GLY A 303 -4.24 -54.61 18.30
N LYS A 304 -4.69 -55.21 19.39
CA LYS A 304 -3.96 -55.87 20.46
C LYS A 304 -3.50 -57.25 20.01
N SER A 305 -2.20 -57.51 20.06
CA SER A 305 -1.65 -58.85 20.33
C SER A 305 -0.28 -58.73 21.02
N LYS A 306 -0.28 -59.29 22.24
CA LYS A 306 0.80 -59.88 23.06
C LYS A 306 1.68 -60.80 22.17
N GLU A 307 2.94 -61.17 22.41
CA GLU A 307 3.82 -61.31 23.57
C GLU A 307 5.15 -61.83 23.00
N SER A 308 6.32 -61.38 23.47
CA SER A 308 7.49 -62.23 23.81
C SER A 308 8.72 -61.36 24.11
N GLU A 309 9.19 -61.59 25.33
CA GLU A 309 10.34 -61.06 26.02
C GLU A 309 11.46 -62.11 25.92
N VAL A 310 12.64 -61.74 25.44
CA VAL A 310 13.92 -62.38 25.80
C VAL A 310 15.00 -61.31 25.71
N GLY A 311 15.55 -60.94 26.87
CA GLY A 311 16.79 -60.18 27.00
C GLY A 311 17.70 -60.90 27.98
N ASP A 312 18.93 -61.16 27.55
CA ASP A 312 20.15 -61.54 28.30
C ASP A 312 21.26 -61.63 27.22
N ALA A 313 22.53 -61.26 27.35
CA ALA A 313 23.41 -60.81 28.43
C ALA A 313 24.61 -60.09 27.73
N GLU A 314 25.13 -58.97 28.26
CA GLU A 314 26.38 -58.85 29.05
C GLU A 314 27.72 -58.68 28.26
N SER A 315 28.35 -57.51 28.48
CA SER A 315 29.80 -57.15 28.51
C SER A 315 30.70 -57.22 27.25
N VAL A 316 31.49 -56.17 27.02
CA VAL A 316 32.95 -56.09 27.32
C VAL A 316 33.53 -54.76 26.79
N GLN A 317 34.28 -54.06 27.64
CA GLN A 317 35.14 -52.91 27.34
C GLN A 317 36.51 -53.38 26.82
N THR A 318 37.16 -52.61 25.94
CA THR A 318 38.61 -52.40 25.99
C THR A 318 39.02 -51.10 25.26
N GLU A 319 39.74 -50.24 25.98
CA GLU A 319 40.55 -49.13 25.51
C GLU A 319 41.67 -49.58 24.55
N THR A 320 42.29 -48.64 23.79
CA THR A 320 43.73 -48.27 23.96
C THR A 320 44.24 -47.38 22.79
N ARG A 321 44.47 -46.10 23.10
CA ARG A 321 45.70 -45.28 22.92
C ARG A 321 46.33 -45.02 21.51
N ALA A 322 46.56 -43.73 21.25
CA ALA A 322 47.42 -43.13 20.21
C ALA A 322 48.94 -43.27 20.49
N PRO A 323 49.83 -42.93 19.53
CA PRO A 323 50.44 -41.59 19.58
C PRO A 323 50.83 -40.95 18.23
N ALA A 324 51.10 -39.64 18.28
CA ALA A 324 51.67 -38.79 17.23
C ALA A 324 53.22 -38.76 17.25
N ILE A 325 53.85 -38.22 16.19
CA ILE A 325 55.22 -37.60 16.00
C ILE A 325 55.47 -37.62 14.46
N ALA A 326 56.14 -36.71 13.75
CA ALA A 326 56.53 -35.30 13.87
C ALA A 326 57.09 -34.85 12.48
N GLU A 327 57.10 -33.53 12.28
CA GLU A 327 57.78 -32.63 11.33
C GLU A 327 58.89 -33.13 10.38
N SER A 328 58.95 -32.51 9.17
CA SER A 328 60.15 -31.77 8.72
C SER A 328 59.85 -30.84 7.53
N SER A 329 60.16 -29.57 7.71
CA SER A 329 60.33 -28.54 6.67
C SER A 329 61.66 -28.72 5.92
N ARG A 330 61.77 -28.29 4.66
CA ARG A 330 62.69 -27.23 4.16
C ARG A 330 62.90 -27.26 2.64
N THR A 331 62.83 -26.05 2.10
CA THR A 331 63.10 -25.47 0.77
C THR A 331 64.53 -25.63 0.23
N THR A 332 64.67 -25.62 -1.11
CA THR A 332 65.63 -24.88 -2.03
C THR A 332 65.67 -25.65 -3.37
N GLU A 333 65.82 -25.13 -4.59
CA GLU A 333 66.28 -23.85 -5.16
C GLU A 333 65.96 -23.80 -6.69
N VAL A 334 65.77 -22.58 -7.22
CA VAL A 334 66.37 -21.99 -8.45
C VAL A 334 65.85 -22.23 -9.89
N ALA A 335 65.75 -21.07 -10.58
CA ALA A 335 65.93 -20.72 -11.99
C ALA A 335 64.69 -20.63 -12.90
N GLY A 336 64.42 -19.39 -13.35
CA GLY A 336 63.47 -19.00 -14.39
C GLY A 336 63.00 -17.57 -14.19
#